data_AF-A0A229G253-F1
#
_entry.id   AF-A0A229G253-F1
#
_cell.length_a   1.000
_cell.length_b   1.000
_cell.length_c   1.000
_cell.angle_alpha   90.00
_cell.angle_beta   90.00
_cell.angle_gamma   90.00
#
_symmetry.space_group_name_H-M   'P 1'
#
loop_
_entity.id
_entity.type
_entity.pdbx_description
1 polymer ?
#
loop_
_entity_poly.entity_id
_entity_poly.type
_entity_poly.pdbx_seq_one_letter_code
_entity_poly.pdbx_strand_id
1 'polypeptide(L)'
;MPNTSDRSNQTPTAKTGKIIKPSKPITPIRQRLMVTWLVWLTFRLLALPILINVFNISSPDIVGGIAWQALWLVPAFILTPSILRGRSPYALLIDSMFTLVYLGASGVVLFTRAYGSSWAEIAVYFIDFVLLFAINVWLFILLKRLPSMNNVVK
;
A
#
# COMPACT_ATOMS: atom_id res chain seq x y z
N MET A 1 54.52 17.18 44.55
CA MET A 1 54.36 15.94 43.77
C MET A 1 53.29 15.08 44.44
N PRO A 2 52.12 14.83 43.83
CA PRO A 2 51.09 14.00 44.44
C PRO A 2 51.30 12.52 44.08
N ASN A 3 51.21 11.65 45.08
CA ASN A 3 51.27 10.21 44.92
C ASN A 3 49.85 9.67 44.68
N THR A 4 49.71 8.86 43.64
CA THR A 4 48.46 8.34 43.08
C THR A 4 48.19 6.95 43.68
N SER A 5 47.04 6.76 44.31
CA SER A 5 46.29 5.49 44.31
C SER A 5 45.07 5.59 45.21
N ASP A 6 43.89 5.76 44.62
CA ASP A 6 42.72 5.08 45.16
C ASP A 6 41.77 4.68 44.03
N ARG A 7 41.65 3.37 43.91
CA ARG A 7 41.00 2.62 42.84
C ARG A 7 39.59 2.32 43.32
N SER A 8 38.62 3.18 43.02
CA SER A 8 37.22 2.88 43.33
C SER A 8 36.66 1.90 42.29
N ASN A 9 36.33 0.72 42.79
CA ASN A 9 35.76 -0.40 42.06
C ASN A 9 34.49 -0.02 41.31
N GLN A 10 34.58 0.05 39.97
CA GLN A 10 33.41 0.00 39.11
C GLN A 10 32.90 -1.45 39.06
N THR A 11 31.88 -1.76 39.85
CA THR A 11 31.09 -2.99 39.70
C THR A 11 30.30 -2.98 38.39
N PRO A 12 30.27 -4.10 37.64
CA PRO A 12 29.56 -4.20 36.37
C PRO A 12 28.09 -4.53 36.61
N THR A 13 27.22 -3.51 36.63
CA THR A 13 25.77 -3.73 36.76
C THR A 13 25.07 -3.74 35.41
N ALA A 14 24.71 -4.95 35.00
CA ALA A 14 23.50 -5.33 34.28
C ALA A 14 23.29 -4.71 32.88
N LYS A 15 23.71 -5.51 31.89
CA LYS A 15 23.09 -5.62 30.56
C LYS A 15 21.56 -5.68 30.69
N THR A 16 20.87 -4.54 30.63
CA THR A 16 19.45 -4.54 30.25
C THR A 16 19.40 -4.40 28.75
N GLY A 17 19.83 -5.47 28.07
CA GLY A 17 19.47 -5.70 26.69
C GLY A 17 17.95 -5.78 26.67
N LYS A 18 17.31 -4.66 26.31
CA LYS A 18 15.90 -4.61 25.99
C LYS A 18 15.70 -5.70 24.94
N ILE A 19 15.11 -6.83 25.35
CA ILE A 19 14.76 -7.90 24.43
C ILE A 19 13.72 -7.28 23.51
N ILE A 20 14.19 -6.73 22.40
CA ILE A 20 13.38 -6.40 21.25
C ILE A 20 12.86 -7.76 20.83
N LYS A 21 11.64 -8.09 21.28
CA LYS A 21 10.89 -9.27 20.80
C LYS A 21 11.12 -9.32 19.29
N PRO A 22 11.50 -10.48 18.72
CA PRO A 22 11.78 -10.57 17.30
C PRO A 22 10.52 -10.12 16.56
N SER A 23 10.53 -8.87 16.10
CA SER A 23 9.50 -8.30 15.27
C SER A 23 9.44 -9.22 14.07
N LYS A 24 8.34 -9.97 13.92
CA LYS A 24 8.11 -10.82 12.75
C LYS A 24 8.54 -10.00 11.53
N PRO A 25 9.41 -10.50 10.65
CA PRO A 25 10.03 -9.68 9.63
C PRO A 25 8.92 -8.95 8.86
N ILE A 26 8.86 -7.64 9.03
CA ILE A 26 7.86 -6.76 8.39
C ILE A 26 8.23 -6.59 6.91
N THR A 27 9.53 -6.73 6.60
CA THR A 27 10.15 -6.61 5.28
C THR A 27 9.47 -7.42 4.17
N PRO A 28 9.20 -8.74 4.29
CA PRO A 28 8.58 -9.52 3.22
C PRO A 28 7.15 -9.06 2.85
N ILE A 29 6.36 -8.61 3.83
CA ILE A 29 4.98 -8.16 3.56
C ILE A 29 4.98 -6.77 2.94
N ARG A 30 5.89 -5.91 3.39
CA ARG A 30 6.13 -4.62 2.76
C ARG A 30 6.57 -4.76 1.31
N GLN A 31 7.45 -5.72 1.03
CA GLN A 31 7.90 -5.99 -0.34
C GLN A 31 6.76 -6.50 -1.21
N ARG A 32 5.92 -7.40 -0.70
CA ARG A 32 4.71 -7.87 -1.41
C ARG A 32 3.75 -6.71 -1.69
N LEU A 33 3.47 -5.87 -0.69
CA LEU A 33 2.65 -4.67 -0.87
C LEU A 33 3.22 -3.75 -1.96
N MET A 34 4.53 -3.48 -1.93
CA MET A 34 5.20 -2.62 -2.91
C MET A 34 5.13 -3.20 -4.33
N VAL A 35 5.34 -4.51 -4.47
CA VAL A 35 5.23 -5.19 -5.77
C VAL A 35 3.79 -5.17 -6.26
N THR A 36 2.80 -5.51 -5.42
CA THR A 36 1.38 -5.47 -5.81
C THR A 36 0.95 -4.05 -6.17
N TRP A 37 1.41 -3.04 -5.43
CA TRP A 37 1.18 -1.63 -5.75
C TRP A 37 1.75 -1.26 -7.12
N LEU A 38 3.00 -1.63 -7.39
CA LEU A 38 3.66 -1.31 -8.65
C LEU A 38 2.95 -2.01 -9.82
N VAL A 39 2.62 -3.29 -9.67
CA VAL A 39 1.86 -4.05 -10.67
C VAL A 39 0.51 -3.39 -10.94
N TRP A 40 -0.22 -2.98 -9.90
CA TRP A 40 -1.48 -2.28 -10.05
C TRP A 40 -1.32 -0.93 -10.75
N LEU A 41 -0.32 -0.14 -10.36
CA LEU A 41 -0.07 1.18 -10.95
C LEU A 41 0.33 1.05 -12.42
N THR A 42 1.20 0.09 -12.78
CA THR A 42 1.55 -0.20 -14.17
C THR A 42 0.36 -0.72 -14.96
N PHE A 43 -0.46 -1.60 -14.38
CA PHE A 43 -1.69 -2.08 -15.00
C PHE A 43 -2.65 -0.92 -15.28
N ARG A 44 -2.87 -0.05 -14.30
CA ARG A 44 -3.72 1.14 -14.41
C ARG A 44 -3.24 2.09 -15.49
N LEU A 45 -1.93 2.35 -15.53
CA LEU A 45 -1.32 3.35 -16.40
C LEU A 45 -1.19 2.89 -17.86
N LEU A 46 -0.90 1.61 -18.09
CA LEU A 46 -0.59 1.08 -19.42
C LEU A 46 -1.63 0.05 -19.88
N ALA A 47 -1.84 -1.00 -19.10
CA ALA A 47 -2.67 -2.12 -19.52
C ALA A 47 -4.13 -1.68 -19.71
N LEU A 48 -4.69 -0.92 -18.76
CA LEU A 48 -6.07 -0.46 -18.79
C LEU A 48 -6.40 0.38 -20.04
N PRO A 49 -5.67 1.48 -20.37
CA PRO A 49 -5.95 2.26 -21.58
C PRO A 49 -5.67 1.49 -22.87
N ILE A 50 -4.63 0.65 -22.91
CA ILE A 50 -4.30 -0.15 -24.10
C ILE A 50 -5.39 -1.20 -24.35
N LEU A 51 -5.78 -1.96 -23.33
CA LEU A 51 -6.77 -3.02 -23.44
C LEU A 51 -8.14 -2.45 -23.79
N ILE A 52 -8.56 -1.34 -23.17
CA ILE A 52 -9.83 -0.69 -23.54
C ILE A 52 -9.80 -0.21 -25.00
N ASN A 53 -8.70 0.42 -25.44
CA ASN A 53 -8.59 0.87 -26.82
C ASN A 53 -8.64 -0.28 -27.84
N VAL A 54 -8.05 -1.43 -27.51
CA VAL A 54 -8.09 -2.63 -28.36
C VAL A 54 -9.49 -3.27 -28.37
N PHE A 55 -10.19 -3.30 -27.23
CA PHE A 55 -11.48 -3.97 -27.09
C PHE A 55 -12.70 -3.11 -27.42
N ASN A 56 -12.57 -1.78 -27.47
CA ASN A 56 -13.68 -0.86 -27.70
C ASN A 56 -13.43 0.08 -28.89
N ILE A 57 -13.64 -0.46 -30.09
CA ILE A 57 -13.38 0.22 -31.37
C ILE A 57 -14.53 1.17 -31.78
N SER A 58 -15.73 1.02 -31.22
CA SER A 58 -16.94 1.51 -31.88
C SER A 58 -17.42 2.93 -31.54
N SER A 59 -16.96 3.59 -30.47
CA SER A 59 -17.15 5.05 -30.22
C SER A 59 -16.48 5.43 -28.90
N PRO A 60 -15.15 5.66 -28.86
CA PRO A 60 -14.49 5.98 -27.61
C PRO A 60 -14.74 7.46 -27.25
N ASP A 61 -15.37 7.71 -26.09
CA ASP A 61 -15.24 9.00 -25.40
C ASP A 61 -13.83 9.09 -24.79
N ILE A 62 -12.88 9.43 -25.66
CA ILE A 62 -11.45 9.46 -25.35
C ILE A 62 -11.17 10.51 -24.27
N VAL A 63 -11.86 11.65 -24.31
CA VAL A 63 -11.66 12.74 -23.35
C VAL A 63 -12.17 12.34 -21.97
N GLY A 64 -13.36 11.75 -21.88
CA GLY A 64 -13.90 11.21 -20.64
C GLY A 64 -13.02 10.10 -20.07
N GLY A 65 -12.52 9.21 -20.93
CA GLY A 65 -11.58 8.15 -20.53
C GLY A 65 -10.26 8.68 -19.98
N ILE A 66 -9.64 9.66 -20.64
CA ILE A 66 -8.38 10.28 -20.18
C ILE A 66 -8.60 11.06 -18.88
N ALA A 67 -9.68 11.85 -18.79
CA ALA A 67 -10.01 12.59 -17.58
C ALA A 67 -10.24 11.66 -16.39
N TRP A 68 -10.94 10.55 -16.61
CA TRP A 68 -11.16 9.51 -15.60
C TRP A 68 -9.86 8.84 -15.17
N GLN A 69 -8.98 8.50 -16.11
CA GLN A 69 -7.67 7.94 -15.79
C GLN A 69 -6.81 8.91 -14.96
N ALA A 70 -6.73 10.18 -15.38
CA ALA A 70 -5.97 11.21 -14.69
C ALA A 70 -6.49 11.45 -13.27
N LEU A 71 -7.82 11.51 -13.08
CA LEU A 71 -8.45 11.66 -11.78
C LEU A 71 -8.03 10.56 -10.81
N TRP A 72 -7.94 9.32 -11.29
CA TRP A 72 -7.53 8.17 -10.47
C TRP A 72 -6.03 8.09 -10.23
N LEU A 73 -5.21 8.65 -11.12
CA LEU A 73 -3.75 8.64 -10.98
C LEU A 73 -3.27 9.67 -9.94
N VAL A 74 -3.96 10.80 -9.79
CA VAL A 74 -3.54 11.87 -8.86
C VAL A 74 -3.39 11.37 -7.41
N PRO A 75 -4.41 10.76 -6.78
CA PRO A 75 -4.24 10.24 -5.42
C PRO A 75 -3.30 9.02 -5.38
N ALA A 76 -3.23 8.20 -6.44
CA ALA A 76 -2.29 7.09 -6.49
C ALA A 76 -0.82 7.57 -6.43
N PHE A 77 -0.46 8.63 -7.15
CA PHE A 77 0.88 9.20 -7.07
C PHE A 77 1.18 9.81 -5.69
N ILE A 78 0.18 10.40 -5.03
CA ILE A 78 0.33 10.93 -3.67
C ILE A 78 0.59 9.81 -2.64
N LEU A 79 -0.03 8.65 -2.80
CA LEU A 79 0.11 7.50 -1.90
C LEU A 79 1.38 6.68 -2.16
N THR A 80 1.92 6.74 -3.38
CA THR A 80 3.12 6.00 -3.79
C THR A 80 4.33 6.19 -2.84
N PRO A 81 4.74 7.42 -2.44
CA PRO A 81 5.85 7.59 -1.51
C PRO A 81 5.57 6.99 -0.13
N SER A 82 4.33 7.05 0.36
CA SER A 82 3.92 6.45 1.64
C SER A 82 4.05 4.93 1.61
N ILE A 83 3.60 4.29 0.52
CA ILE A 83 3.64 2.84 0.32
C ILE A 83 5.08 2.35 0.12
N LEU A 84 5.90 3.07 -0.66
CA LEU A 84 7.31 2.74 -0.88
C LEU A 84 8.16 2.95 0.37
N ARG A 85 7.84 3.94 1.21
CA ARG A 85 8.61 4.25 2.43
C ARG A 85 8.16 3.40 3.61
N GLY A 86 6.87 3.10 3.75
CA GLY A 86 6.29 2.04 4.60
C GLY A 86 6.74 2.03 6.07
N ARG A 87 7.16 3.18 6.61
CA ARG A 87 7.71 3.30 7.98
C ARG A 87 6.73 3.88 9.00
N SER A 88 5.64 4.51 8.54
CA SER A 88 4.68 5.16 9.44
C SER A 88 3.37 4.36 9.52
N PRO A 89 2.97 3.87 10.71
CA PRO A 89 1.67 3.23 10.92
C PRO A 89 0.49 4.12 10.52
N TYR A 90 0.56 5.43 10.79
CA TYR A 90 -0.48 6.38 10.42
C TYR A 90 -0.60 6.54 8.90
N ALA A 91 0.53 6.59 8.19
CA ALA A 91 0.51 6.69 6.73
C ALA A 91 -0.17 5.45 6.11
N LEU A 92 0.14 4.27 6.61
CA LEU A 92 -0.44 3.01 6.11
C LEU A 92 -1.95 2.89 6.38
N LEU A 93 -2.42 3.49 7.49
CA LEU A 93 -3.85 3.54 7.81
C LEU A 93 -4.57 4.45 6.80
N ILE A 94 -4.01 5.64 6.55
CA ILE A 94 -4.51 6.56 5.53
C ILE A 94 -4.50 5.89 4.16
N ASP A 95 -3.39 5.24 3.77
CA ASP A 95 -3.26 4.49 2.52
C ASP A 95 -4.35 3.42 2.40
N SER A 96 -4.68 2.72 3.49
CA SER A 96 -5.78 1.75 3.51
C SER A 96 -7.14 2.41 3.29
N MET A 97 -7.42 3.56 3.91
CA MET A 97 -8.70 4.24 3.72
C MET A 97 -8.86 4.70 2.26
N PHE A 98 -7.82 5.28 1.68
CA PHE A 98 -7.86 5.68 0.27
C PHE A 98 -8.01 4.48 -0.67
N THR A 99 -7.24 3.41 -0.44
CA THR A 99 -7.33 2.21 -1.28
C THR A 99 -8.68 1.49 -1.15
N LEU A 100 -9.38 1.61 -0.02
CA LEU A 100 -10.78 1.15 0.11
C LEU A 100 -11.74 1.98 -0.75
N VAL A 101 -11.58 3.31 -0.78
CA VAL A 101 -12.38 4.18 -1.66
C VAL A 101 -12.15 3.83 -3.13
N TYR A 102 -10.89 3.60 -3.52
CA TYR A 102 -10.52 3.13 -4.85
C TYR A 102 -11.15 1.79 -5.18
N LEU A 103 -11.12 0.84 -4.24
CA LEU A 103 -11.74 -0.47 -4.40
C LEU A 103 -13.25 -0.34 -4.60
N GLY A 104 -13.93 0.51 -3.81
CA GLY A 104 -15.35 0.79 -3.96
C GLY A 104 -15.69 1.39 -5.32
N ALA A 105 -14.96 2.42 -5.75
CA ALA A 105 -15.15 3.05 -7.06
C ALA A 105 -14.86 2.06 -8.21
N SER A 106 -13.89 1.15 -8.04
CA SER A 106 -13.54 0.13 -9.04
C SER A 106 -14.65 -0.92 -9.11
N GLY A 107 -15.21 -1.32 -7.97
CA GLY A 107 -16.37 -2.21 -7.90
C GLY A 107 -17.61 -1.64 -8.59
N VAL A 108 -17.88 -0.34 -8.42
CA VAL A 108 -18.98 0.34 -9.13
C VAL A 108 -18.77 0.30 -10.64
N VAL A 109 -17.56 0.63 -11.12
CA VAL A 109 -17.23 0.59 -12.57
C VAL A 109 -17.30 -0.84 -13.12
N LEU A 110 -16.82 -1.82 -12.38
CA LEU A 110 -16.93 -3.23 -12.76
C LEU A 110 -18.40 -3.64 -12.89
N PHE A 111 -19.24 -3.27 -11.92
CA PHE A 111 -20.65 -3.60 -11.92
C PHE A 111 -21.39 -2.95 -13.09
N THR A 112 -21.13 -1.67 -13.39
CA THR A 112 -21.76 -1.00 -14.55
C THR A 112 -21.35 -1.65 -15.87
N ARG A 113 -20.11 -2.11 -15.99
CA ARG A 113 -19.63 -2.82 -17.18
C ARG A 113 -20.16 -4.24 -17.30
N ALA A 114 -20.52 -4.89 -16.19
CA ALA A 114 -21.12 -6.22 -16.19
C ALA A 114 -22.47 -6.27 -16.93
N TYR A 115 -23.24 -5.18 -16.95
CA TYR A 115 -24.55 -5.11 -17.63
C TYR A 115 -24.51 -4.54 -19.05
N GLY A 116 -23.45 -3.84 -19.43
CA GLY A 116 -23.43 -3.03 -20.65
C GLY A 116 -22.22 -3.24 -21.55
N SER A 117 -21.32 -4.16 -21.23
CA SER A 117 -20.05 -4.31 -21.96
C SER A 117 -19.69 -5.75 -22.33
N SER A 118 -18.67 -5.88 -23.18
CA SER A 118 -18.08 -7.14 -23.58
C SER A 118 -17.40 -7.85 -22.40
N TRP A 119 -17.38 -9.19 -22.44
CA TRP A 119 -16.70 -10.03 -21.46
C TRP A 119 -15.23 -9.66 -21.25
N ALA A 120 -14.56 -9.16 -22.29
CA ALA A 120 -13.18 -8.72 -22.22
C ALA A 120 -13.01 -7.50 -21.31
N GLU A 121 -13.86 -6.48 -21.43
CA GLU A 121 -13.80 -5.31 -20.55
C GLU A 121 -14.09 -5.66 -19.10
N ILE A 122 -15.07 -6.53 -18.86
CA ILE A 122 -15.40 -7.03 -17.52
C ILE A 122 -14.16 -7.68 -16.88
N ALA A 123 -13.44 -8.52 -17.63
CA ALA A 123 -12.22 -9.16 -17.14
C ALA A 123 -11.12 -8.15 -16.78
N VAL A 124 -10.94 -7.10 -17.59
CA VAL A 124 -9.94 -6.03 -17.33
C VAL A 124 -10.26 -5.29 -16.03
N TYR A 125 -11.50 -4.87 -15.84
CA TYR A 125 -11.93 -4.18 -14.62
C TYR A 125 -11.94 -5.12 -13.39
N PHE A 126 -12.19 -6.42 -13.61
CA PHE A 126 -12.12 -7.41 -12.54
C PHE A 126 -10.68 -7.58 -12.03
N ILE A 127 -9.69 -7.59 -12.93
CA ILE A 127 -8.27 -7.61 -12.56
C ILE A 127 -7.93 -6.36 -11.74
N ASP A 128 -8.34 -5.17 -12.17
CA ASP A 128 -8.13 -3.92 -11.40
C ASP A 128 -8.70 -4.02 -9.98
N PHE A 129 -9.94 -4.53 -9.86
CA PHE A 129 -10.60 -4.74 -8.57
C PHE A 129 -9.82 -5.73 -7.67
N VAL A 130 -9.41 -6.87 -8.20
CA VAL A 130 -8.65 -7.90 -7.46
C VAL A 130 -7.30 -7.36 -6.99
N LEU A 131 -6.61 -6.56 -7.81
CA LEU A 131 -5.33 -5.96 -7.43
C LEU A 131 -5.51 -4.95 -6.28
N LEU A 132 -6.52 -4.09 -6.34
CA LEU A 132 -6.87 -3.17 -5.25
C LEU A 132 -7.25 -3.91 -3.96
N PHE A 133 -7.97 -5.03 -4.08
CA PHE A 133 -8.31 -5.87 -2.94
C PHE A 133 -7.06 -6.48 -2.32
N ALA A 134 -6.14 -7.01 -3.13
CA ALA A 134 -4.88 -7.56 -2.66
C ALA A 134 -4.02 -6.49 -1.95
N ILE A 135 -3.93 -5.27 -2.49
CA ILE A 135 -3.25 -4.14 -1.84
C ILE A 135 -3.83 -3.87 -0.46
N ASN A 136 -5.16 -3.78 -0.35
CA ASN A 136 -5.85 -3.58 0.93
C ASN A 136 -5.57 -4.71 1.93
N VAL A 137 -5.59 -5.96 1.49
CA VAL A 137 -5.26 -7.12 2.33
C VAL A 137 -3.84 -7.00 2.87
N TRP A 138 -2.86 -6.66 2.03
CA TRP A 138 -1.47 -6.48 2.45
C TRP A 138 -1.32 -5.30 3.43
N LEU A 139 -1.97 -4.17 3.18
CA LEU A 139 -2.00 -3.01 4.08
C LEU A 139 -2.55 -3.39 5.46
N PHE A 140 -3.66 -4.11 5.51
CA PHE A 140 -4.29 -4.53 6.75
C PHE A 140 -3.44 -5.54 7.54
N ILE A 141 -2.82 -6.50 6.84
CA ILE A 141 -1.87 -7.43 7.46
C ILE A 141 -0.67 -6.68 8.04
N LEU A 142 -0.17 -5.66 7.34
CA LEU A 142 0.98 -4.88 7.78
C LEU A 142 0.62 -3.99 8.98
N LEU A 143 -0.56 -3.35 8.97
CA LEU A 143 -1.13 -2.62 10.12
C LEU A 143 -1.25 -3.50 11.37
N LYS A 144 -1.79 -4.72 11.23
CA LYS A 144 -1.89 -5.69 12.33
C LYS A 144 -0.55 -6.12 12.92
N ARG A 145 0.56 -5.93 12.20
CA ARG A 145 1.91 -6.33 12.63
C ARG A 145 2.71 -5.18 13.23
N LEU A 146 2.25 -3.94 13.09
CA LEU A 146 2.92 -2.78 13.68
C LEU A 146 2.63 -2.71 15.18
N PRO A 147 3.59 -2.26 16.01
CA PRO A 147 3.38 -2.11 17.44
C PRO A 147 2.22 -1.14 17.71
N SER A 148 1.28 -1.57 18.56
CA SER A 148 0.13 -0.74 18.96
C SER A 148 0.62 0.59 19.51
N MET A 149 0.05 1.68 19.02
CA MET A 149 0.44 3.05 19.36
C MET A 149 -0.01 3.48 20.76
N ASN A 150 -0.71 2.59 21.46
CA ASN A 150 -1.18 2.83 22.81
C ASN A 150 -0.15 2.34 23.85
N ASN A 151 1.00 3.00 23.92
CA ASN A 151 1.84 2.92 25.11
C ASN A 151 1.33 3.98 26.09
N VAL A 152 0.17 3.75 26.72
CA VAL A 152 -0.18 4.48 27.93
C VAL A 152 0.85 4.05 28.95
N VAL A 153 1.82 4.92 29.20
CA VAL A 153 2.64 4.85 30.41
C VAL A 153 1.64 5.04 31.54
N LYS A 154 1.23 3.93 32.16
CA LYS A 154 0.52 3.93 33.44
C LYS A 154 1.53 4.14 34.56
#